data_AF-X1JRJ5-F1
#
_entry.id   AF-X1JRJ5-F1
#
_cell.length_a   1.000
_cell.length_b   1.000
_cell.length_c   1.000
_cell.angle_alpha   90.00
_cell.angle_beta   90.00
_cell.angle_gamma   90.00
#
_symmetry.space_group_name_H-M   'P 1'
#
loop_
_entity.id
_entity.type
_entity.pdbx_description
1 polymer ?
#
loop_
_entity_poly.entity_id
_entity_poly.type
_entity_poly.pdbx_seq_one_letter_code
_entity_poly.pdbx_strand_id
1 'polypeptide(L)'
;PKTITELAKTQKELLEAAAAMIKPQGKICYSTCSIQKAENSQLVSRFLQDHDLKLESEVLILPSAKGFDHDGGYAAIISRDA
;
A
#
# COMPACT_ATOMS: atom_id res chain seq x y z
N PRO A 1 -17.85 -4.09 -0.81
CA PRO A 1 -18.79 -2.96 -0.57
C PRO A 1 -18.40 -1.76 -1.44
N LYS A 2 -19.37 -0.94 -1.87
CA LYS A 2 -19.10 0.21 -2.77
C LYS A 2 -18.05 1.17 -2.21
N THR A 3 -18.11 1.47 -0.90
CA THR A 3 -17.17 2.35 -0.20
C THR A 3 -15.72 1.87 -0.27
N ILE A 4 -15.47 0.56 -0.14
CA ILE A 4 -14.11 0.00 -0.23
C ILE A 4 -13.53 0.21 -1.63
N THR A 5 -14.35 0.05 -2.67
CA THR A 5 -13.91 0.26 -4.06
C THR A 5 -13.60 1.74 -4.32
N GLU A 6 -14.42 2.66 -3.80
CA GLU A 6 -14.20 4.10 -3.94
C GLU A 6 -12.94 4.56 -3.19
N LEU A 7 -12.72 4.06 -1.97
CA LEU A 7 -11.51 4.34 -1.20
C LEU A 7 -10.26 3.79 -1.90
N ALA A 8 -10.30 2.54 -2.37
CA ALA A 8 -9.20 1.95 -3.11
C ALA A 8 -8.85 2.75 -4.39
N LYS A 9 -9.86 3.34 -5.05
CA LYS A 9 -9.62 4.23 -6.20
C LYS A 9 -8.83 5.48 -5.78
N THR A 10 -9.30 6.20 -4.75
CA THR A 10 -8.60 7.39 -4.23
C THR A 10 -7.19 7.06 -3.74
N GLN A 11 -7.04 5.92 -3.06
CA GLN A 11 -5.73 5.43 -2.60
C GLN A 11 -4.78 5.15 -3.76
N LYS A 12 -5.27 4.58 -4.88
CA LYS A 12 -4.47 4.39 -6.09
C LYS A 12 -4.01 5.75 -6.62
N GLU A 13 -4.91 6.72 -6.77
CA GLU A 13 -4.60 8.07 -7.27
C GLU A 13 -3.52 8.77 -6.42
N LEU A 14 -3.55 8.60 -5.09
CA LEU A 14 -2.52 9.14 -4.20
C LEU A 14 -1.17 8.42 -4.36
N LEU A 15 -1.19 7.10 -4.52
CA LEU A 15 0.03 6.30 -4.74
C LEU A 15 0.69 6.64 -6.09
N GLU A 16 -0.11 6.84 -7.14
CA GLU A 16 0.32 7.32 -8.46
C GLU A 16 1.02 8.69 -8.36
N ALA A 17 0.42 9.63 -7.63
CA ALA A 17 1.03 10.94 -7.39
C ALA A 17 2.35 10.82 -6.62
N ALA A 18 2.42 9.97 -5.59
CA ALA A 18 3.65 9.72 -4.85
C ALA A 18 4.75 9.13 -5.72
N ALA A 19 4.40 8.18 -6.60
CA ALA A 19 5.30 7.57 -7.56
C ALA A 19 5.92 8.58 -8.52
N ALA A 20 5.15 9.57 -8.99
CA ALA A 20 5.68 10.63 -9.84
C ALA A 20 6.71 11.53 -9.13
N MET A 21 6.69 11.61 -7.79
CA MET A 21 7.53 12.52 -7.00
C MET A 21 8.86 11.92 -6.52
N ILE A 22 8.97 10.60 -6.43
CA ILE A 22 10.20 9.99 -5.91
C ILE A 22 11.37 10.12 -6.91
N LYS A 23 12.59 10.23 -6.40
CA LYS A 23 13.83 10.23 -7.20
C LYS A 23 14.22 8.79 -7.57
N PRO A 24 15.14 8.58 -8.53
CA PRO A 24 15.79 7.27 -8.68
C PRO A 24 16.36 6.79 -7.35
N GLN A 25 16.28 5.48 -7.08
CA GLN A 25 16.62 4.88 -5.77
C GLN A 25 15.74 5.35 -4.60
N GLY A 26 14.70 6.14 -4.86
CA GLY A 26 13.72 6.60 -3.88
C GLY A 26 12.74 5.50 -3.46
N LYS A 27 12.13 5.67 -2.29
CA LYS A 27 11.17 4.71 -1.72
C LYS A 27 9.88 5.38 -1.29
N ILE A 28 8.79 4.62 -1.37
CA ILE A 28 7.45 4.97 -0.90
C ILE A 28 7.06 3.97 0.17
N CYS A 29 6.59 4.47 1.32
CA CYS A 29 5.85 3.66 2.28
C CYS A 29 4.36 3.89 2.02
N TYR A 30 3.69 2.88 1.45
CA TYR A 30 2.25 2.87 1.32
C TYR A 30 1.66 2.14 2.53
N SER A 31 0.81 2.81 3.31
CA SER A 31 0.24 2.23 4.54
C SER A 31 -1.23 2.55 4.72
N THR A 32 -1.97 1.61 5.31
CA THR A 32 -3.39 1.78 5.68
C THR A 32 -3.66 1.21 7.07
N CYS A 33 -4.70 1.72 7.73
CA CYS A 33 -5.30 1.06 8.91
C CYS A 33 -6.47 0.15 8.50
N SER A 34 -6.31 -0.57 7.37
CA SER A 34 -7.31 -1.51 6.84
C SER A 34 -6.70 -2.90 6.73
N ILE A 35 -7.53 -3.93 6.86
CA ILE A 35 -7.17 -5.32 6.57
C ILE A 35 -7.74 -5.80 5.23
N GLN A 36 -8.42 -4.93 4.49
CA GLN A 36 -9.09 -5.29 3.25
C GLN A 36 -8.08 -5.39 2.10
N LYS A 37 -8.00 -6.57 1.49
CA LYS A 37 -7.08 -6.84 0.38
C LYS A 37 -7.23 -5.86 -0.79
N ALA A 38 -8.45 -5.37 -1.03
CA ALA A 38 -8.76 -4.43 -2.10
C ALA A 38 -8.08 -3.05 -1.93
N GLU A 39 -7.87 -2.62 -0.69
CA GLU A 39 -7.13 -1.40 -0.34
C GLU A 39 -5.62 -1.68 -0.25
N ASN A 40 -5.23 -2.92 0.05
CA ASN A 40 -3.86 -3.28 0.38
C ASN A 40 -3.13 -3.99 -0.78
N SER A 41 -2.85 -5.28 -0.62
CA SER A 41 -2.01 -6.05 -1.55
C SER A 41 -2.55 -6.12 -2.98
N GLN A 42 -3.88 -6.10 -3.19
CA GLN A 42 -4.44 -6.05 -4.54
C GLN A 42 -4.24 -4.68 -5.19
N LEU A 43 -4.34 -3.60 -4.43
CA LEU A 43 -4.08 -2.24 -4.93
C LEU A 43 -2.62 -2.11 -5.32
N VAL A 44 -1.71 -2.49 -4.41
CA VAL A 44 -0.26 -2.46 -4.63
C VAL A 44 0.12 -3.32 -5.83
N SER A 45 -0.40 -4.56 -5.92
CA SER A 45 -0.11 -5.45 -7.05
C SER A 45 -0.58 -4.88 -8.39
N ARG A 46 -1.78 -4.29 -8.45
CA ARG A 46 -2.29 -3.65 -9.68
C ARG A 46 -1.50 -2.40 -10.04
N PHE A 47 -1.15 -1.58 -9.05
CA PHE A 47 -0.33 -0.41 -9.24
C PHE A 47 1.03 -0.79 -9.85
N LEU A 48 1.72 -1.82 -9.32
CA LEU A 48 3.03 -2.24 -9.84
C LEU A 48 2.99 -2.86 -11.25
N GLN A 49 1.83 -3.30 -11.75
CA GLN A 49 1.71 -3.77 -13.14
C GLN A 49 1.86 -2.63 -14.15
N ASP A 50 1.51 -1.41 -13.74
CA ASP A 50 1.49 -0.23 -14.60
C ASP A 50 2.77 0.64 -14.44
N HIS A 51 3.69 0.27 -13.55
CA HIS A 51 4.85 1.10 -13.16
C HIS A 51 6.17 0.33 -13.13
N ASP A 52 7.25 1.00 -13.54
CA ASP A 52 8.63 0.52 -13.36
C ASP A 52 9.12 0.78 -11.93
N LEU A 53 8.47 0.08 -10.99
CA LEU A 53 8.74 0.14 -9.56
C LEU A 53 8.71 -1.29 -9.01
N LYS A 54 9.33 -1.48 -7.85
CA LYS A 54 9.47 -2.80 -7.23
C LYS A 54 8.91 -2.80 -5.82
N LEU A 55 8.18 -3.87 -5.48
CA LEU A 55 7.83 -4.17 -4.09
C LEU A 55 9.05 -4.74 -3.37
N GLU A 56 9.55 -4.04 -2.36
CA GLU A 56 10.65 -4.54 -1.52
C GLU A 56 10.11 -5.42 -0.38
N SER A 57 9.03 -4.99 0.25
CA SER A 57 8.39 -5.72 1.34
C SER A 57 6.94 -5.29 1.50
N GLU A 58 6.12 -6.19 2.03
CA GLU A 58 4.78 -5.87 2.52
C GLU A 58 4.50 -6.65 3.81
N VAL A 59 3.66 -6.08 4.67
CA VAL A 59 3.18 -6.74 5.88
C VAL A 59 1.72 -6.40 6.10
N LEU A 60 0.93 -7.45 6.37
CA LEU A 60 -0.42 -7.32 6.90
C LEU A 60 -0.39 -7.68 8.38
N ILE A 61 -0.89 -6.76 9.20
CA ILE A 61 -1.07 -6.93 10.63
C ILE A 61 -2.57 -7.09 10.89
N LEU A 62 -2.95 -8.18 11.54
CA LEU A 62 -4.33 -8.38 11.99
C LEU A 62 -4.51 -7.77 13.38
N PRO A 63 -5.72 -7.27 13.71
CA PRO A 63 -5.96 -6.72 15.04
C PRO A 63 -5.77 -7.78 16.12
N SER A 64 -5.23 -7.38 17.27
CA SER A 64 -5.04 -8.25 18.42
C SER A 64 -5.39 -7.53 19.71
N ALA A 65 -6.25 -8.16 20.52
CA ALA A 65 -6.48 -7.79 21.92
C ALA A 65 -5.70 -8.68 22.91
N LYS A 66 -4.81 -9.55 22.40
CA LYS A 66 -3.98 -10.46 23.21
C LYS A 66 -2.49 -10.14 23.00
N GLY A 67 -1.74 -10.12 24.10
CA GLY A 67 -0.33 -9.71 24.06
C GLY A 67 -0.22 -8.18 24.02
N PHE A 68 0.49 -7.64 23.04
CA PHE A 68 0.43 -6.21 22.76
C PHE A 68 -0.91 -5.90 22.06
N ASP A 69 -1.68 -4.95 22.60
CA ASP A 69 -2.96 -4.51 22.05
C ASP A 69 -2.72 -3.57 20.87
N HIS A 70 -3.30 -3.90 19.71
CA HIS A 70 -3.16 -3.08 18.51
C HIS A 70 -4.24 -3.34 17.46
N ASP A 71 -4.47 -2.33 16.64
CA ASP A 71 -5.32 -2.41 15.46
C ASP A 71 -4.70 -3.26 14.34
N GLY A 72 -5.53 -3.56 13.34
CA GLY A 72 -5.07 -4.10 12.08
C GLY A 72 -4.54 -3.01 11.16
N GLY A 73 -3.59 -3.36 10.30
CA GLY A 73 -3.01 -2.42 9.35
C GLY A 73 -2.15 -3.10 8.31
N TYR A 74 -1.71 -2.32 7.35
CA TYR A 74 -0.88 -2.79 6.25
C TYR A 74 0.19 -1.75 5.93
N ALA A 75 1.38 -2.24 5.57
CA ALA A 75 2.45 -1.41 5.04
C ALA A 75 3.15 -2.13 3.89
N ALA A 76 3.48 -1.39 2.84
CA ALA A 76 4.28 -1.83 1.71
C ALA A 76 5.39 -0.82 1.41
N ILE A 77 6.61 -1.32 1.24
CA ILE A 77 7.75 -0.52 0.80
C ILE A 77 7.94 -0.77 -0.69
N ILE A 78 7.80 0.30 -1.47
CA ILE A 78 7.96 0.29 -2.92
C ILE A 78 9.17 1.14 -3.27
N SER A 79 10.04 0.67 -4.15
CA SER A 79 11.23 1.40 -4.58
C SER A 79 11.29 1.59 -6.09
N ARG A 80 11.99 2.65 -6.48
CA ARG A 80 12.44 2.86 -7.87
C ARG A 80 13.87 2.38 -7.99
N ASP A 81 14.17 1.66 -9.06
CA ASP A 81 15.53 1.30 -9.41
C ASP A 81 16.37 2.56 -9.75
N ALA A 82 17.67 2.36 -9.98
CA ALA A 82 18.62 3.45 -10.18
C ALA A 82 18.51 4.15 -11.53
#